data_AF-A0A1H8TJB5-F1
#
_entry.id   AF-A0A1H8TJB5-F1
#
_cell.length_a   1.000
_cell.length_b   1.000
_cell.length_c   1.000
_cell.angle_alpha   90.00
_cell.angle_beta   90.00
_cell.angle_gamma   90.00
#
_symmetry.space_group_name_H-M   'P 1'
#
loop_
_entity.id
_entity.type
_entity.pdbx_description
1 polymer ?
#
loop_
_entity_poly.entity_id
_entity_poly.type
_entity_poly.pdbx_seq_one_letter_code
_entity_poly.pdbx_strand_id
1 'polypeptide(L)' 'MNKKPGTSKDAADKLVKNIRRKTRQTYSAEEKIRIVLAGLRGEESISALCRREGISDSLYYTWSKEFLEAG' A
#
# COMPACT_ATOMS: atom_id res chain seq x y z
N MET A 1 -19.34 7.44 40.75
CA MET A 1 -18.96 6.41 39.75
C MET A 1 -17.97 7.02 38.77
N ASN A 2 -16.68 6.72 38.89
CA ASN A 2 -15.61 7.39 38.13
C ASN A 2 -15.33 6.66 36.81
N LYS A 3 -15.81 7.18 35.67
CA LYS A 3 -15.48 6.61 34.35
C LYS A 3 -14.02 6.92 34.03
N LYS A 4 -13.17 5.89 34.06
CA LYS A 4 -11.75 5.97 33.70
C LYS A 4 -11.61 6.43 32.23
N PRO A 5 -10.81 7.47 31.93
CA PRO A 5 -10.69 8.02 30.57
C PRO A 5 -9.93 7.10 29.57
N GLY A 6 -9.40 5.94 30.02
CA GLY A 6 -8.59 5.05 29.20
C GLY A 6 -9.35 4.14 28.22
N THR A 7 -10.64 3.87 28.47
CA THR A 7 -11.42 2.93 27.63
C THR A 7 -11.85 3.52 26.29
N SER A 8 -12.11 4.84 26.23
CA SER A 8 -12.57 5.51 25.01
C SER A 8 -11.46 5.67 23.96
N LYS A 9 -10.21 5.92 24.38
CA LYS A 9 -9.08 6.08 23.46
C LYS A 9 -8.66 4.75 22.82
N ASP A 10 -8.64 3.67 23.59
CA ASP A 10 -8.31 2.33 23.10
C ASP A 10 -9.37 1.81 22.11
N ALA A 11 -10.66 2.05 22.40
CA ALA A 11 -11.76 1.72 21.50
C ALA A 11 -11.65 2.48 20.15
N ALA A 12 -11.31 3.76 20.20
CA ALA A 12 -11.10 4.57 19.00
C ALA A 12 -9.89 4.08 18.17
N ASP A 13 -8.76 3.76 18.81
CA ASP A 13 -7.57 3.25 18.13
C ASP A 13 -7.84 1.89 17.44
N LYS A 14 -8.54 0.99 18.13
CA LYS A 14 -8.99 -0.30 17.56
C LYS A 14 -9.92 -0.10 16.37
N LEU A 15 -10.85 0.85 16.44
CA LEU A 15 -11.74 1.17 15.34
C LEU A 15 -10.96 1.68 14.12
N VAL A 16 -10.04 2.63 14.31
CA VAL A 16 -9.20 3.17 13.22
C VAL A 16 -8.34 2.08 12.59
N LYS A 17 -7.71 1.19 13.38
CA LYS A 17 -6.95 0.05 12.87
C LYS A 17 -7.83 -0.90 12.04
N ASN A 18 -9.04 -1.19 12.50
CA ASN A 18 -9.97 -2.04 11.77
C ASN A 18 -10.44 -1.39 10.46
N ILE A 19 -10.72 -0.09 10.45
CA ILE A 19 -11.07 0.66 9.24
C ILE A 19 -9.91 0.57 8.24
N ARG A 20 -8.69 0.92 8.66
CA ARG A 20 -7.49 0.85 7.80
C ARG A 20 -7.25 -0.53 7.21
N ARG A 21 -7.49 -1.58 8.00
CA ARG A 21 -7.35 -2.98 7.55
C ARG A 21 -8.41 -3.34 6.51
N LYS A 22 -9.67 -2.92 6.73
CA LYS A 22 -10.79 -3.18 5.81
C LYS A 22 -10.68 -2.39 4.51
N THR A 23 -10.20 -1.15 4.57
CA THR A 23 -10.01 -0.29 3.39
C THR A 23 -8.62 -0.43 2.76
N ARG A 24 -7.84 -1.44 3.16
CA ARG A 24 -6.51 -1.68 2.59
C ARG A 24 -6.69 -2.10 1.14
N GLN A 25 -6.17 -1.29 0.22
CA GLN A 25 -6.12 -1.64 -1.19
C GLN A 25 -5.32 -2.93 -1.37
N THR A 26 -5.91 -3.90 -2.05
CA THR A 26 -5.25 -5.16 -2.41
C THR A 26 -4.95 -5.15 -3.90
N TYR A 27 -3.70 -5.43 -4.26
CA TYR A 27 -3.26 -5.58 -5.64
C TYR A 27 -3.10 -7.07 -5.94
N SER A 28 -3.69 -7.52 -7.04
CA SER A 28 -3.46 -8.87 -7.56
C SER A 28 -2.00 -9.03 -8.01
N ALA A 29 -1.53 -10.28 -8.13
CA ALA A 29 -0.20 -10.54 -8.66
C ALA A 29 -0.04 -10.01 -10.09
N GLU A 30 -1.08 -10.13 -10.93
CA GLU A 30 -1.09 -9.63 -12.30
C GLU A 30 -0.97 -8.10 -12.37
N GLU A 31 -1.68 -7.36 -11.50
CA GLU A 31 -1.54 -5.90 -11.42
C GLU A 31 -0.14 -5.49 -11.01
N LYS A 32 0.42 -6.12 -9.97
CA LYS A 32 1.80 -5.85 -9.52
C LYS A 32 2.80 -6.06 -10.64
N ILE A 33 2.70 -7.19 -11.35
CA ILE A 33 3.59 -7.52 -12.46
C ILE A 33 3.44 -6.51 -13.60
N ARG A 34 2.21 -6.14 -13.99
CA ARG A 34 1.99 -5.11 -15.02
C ARG A 34 2.66 -3.79 -14.67
N ILE A 35 2.52 -3.32 -13.44
CA ILE A 35 3.08 -2.04 -12.99
C ILE A 35 4.61 -2.11 -12.97
N VAL A 36 5.21 -3.19 -12.45
CA VAL A 36 6.67 -3.37 -12.44
C VAL A 36 7.22 -3.38 -13.87
N LEU A 37 6.60 -4.14 -14.79
CA LEU A 37 7.03 -4.20 -16.19
C LEU A 37 6.92 -2.84 -16.90
N ALA A 38 5.88 -2.06 -16.61
CA ALA A 38 5.74 -0.71 -17.15
C ALA A 38 6.86 0.22 -16.67
N GLY A 39 7.23 0.14 -15.38
CA GLY A 39 8.33 0.92 -14.82
C GLY A 39 9.70 0.52 -15.38
N LEU A 40 9.94 -0.78 -15.57
CA LEU A 40 11.18 -1.30 -16.19
C LEU A 40 11.31 -0.89 -17.67
N ARG A 41 10.19 -0.69 -18.37
CA ARG A 41 10.17 -0.23 -19.76
C ARG A 41 10.69 1.20 -19.90
N GLY A 42 10.52 2.04 -18.87
CA GLY A 42 11.08 3.39 -18.81
C GLY A 42 10.42 4.42 -19.74
N GLU A 43 9.19 4.18 -20.21
CA GLU A 43 8.45 5.13 -21.07
C GLU A 43 8.03 6.41 -20.34
N GLU A 44 7.82 6.32 -19.03
CA GLU A 44 7.51 7.45 -18.15
C GLU A 44 8.32 7.34 -16.85
N SER A 45 8.49 8.47 -16.15
CA SER A 45 9.13 8.46 -14.84
C SER A 45 8.35 7.59 -13.85
N ILE A 46 9.04 6.89 -12.94
CA ILE A 46 8.41 6.03 -11.92
C ILE A 46 7.37 6.81 -11.10
N SER A 47 7.62 8.06 -10.76
CA SER A 47 6.66 8.88 -10.01
C SER A 47 5.39 9.23 -10.82
N ALA A 48 5.47 9.35 -12.14
CA ALA A 48 4.29 9.53 -13.00
C ALA A 48 3.45 8.25 -13.04
N LEU A 49 4.12 7.11 -13.22
CA LEU A 49 3.49 5.78 -13.20
C LEU A 49 2.79 5.53 -11.85
N CYS A 50 3.50 5.78 -10.74
CA CYS A 50 2.95 5.57 -9.40
C CYS A 50 1.70 6.42 -9.14
N ARG A 51 1.69 7.69 -9.61
CA ARG A 51 0.50 8.56 -9.51
C ARG A 51 -0.67 8.04 -10.33
N ARG A 52 -0.44 7.53 -11.54
CA ARG A 52 -1.49 6.98 -12.41
C ARG A 52 -2.10 5.71 -11.83
N GLU A 53 -1.26 4.83 -11.29
CA GLU A 53 -1.67 3.53 -10.74
C GLU A 53 -2.16 3.64 -9.28
N GLY A 54 -2.05 4.82 -8.65
CA GLY A 54 -2.49 5.05 -7.28
C GLY A 54 -1.62 4.38 -6.21
N ILE A 55 -0.35 4.14 -6.53
CA ILE A 55 0.63 3.54 -5.62
C ILE A 55 1.66 4.56 -5.15
N SER A 56 2.38 4.23 -4.08
CA SER A 56 3.56 5.00 -3.68
C SER A 56 4.82 4.49 -4.37
N ASP A 57 5.76 5.39 -4.62
CA ASP A 57 7.07 5.06 -5.19
C ASP A 57 7.80 3.97 -4.35
N SER A 58 7.70 4.04 -3.02
CA SER A 58 8.27 3.01 -2.14
C SER A 58 7.67 1.62 -2.39
N LEU A 59 6.35 1.54 -2.64
CA LEU A 59 5.67 0.27 -2.91
C LEU A 59 6.10 -0.30 -4.27
N TYR A 60 6.26 0.56 -5.28
CA TYR A 60 6.83 0.17 -6.57
C TYR A 60 8.21 -0.46 -6.40
N TYR A 61 9.12 0.18 -5.67
CA TYR A 61 10.48 -0.35 -5.49
C TYR A 61 10.50 -1.65 -4.70
N THR A 62 9.61 -1.83 -3.72
CA THR A 62 9.44 -3.13 -3.04
C THR A 62 9.04 -4.22 -4.03
N TRP A 63 8.02 -3.99 -4.85
CA TRP A 63 7.59 -4.98 -5.84
C TRP A 63 8.63 -5.23 -6.93
N SER A 64 9.30 -4.18 -7.39
CA SER A 64 10.37 -4.30 -8.39
C SER A 64 11.51 -5.14 -7.85
N LYS A 65 11.87 -4.98 -6.57
CA LYS A 65 12.88 -5.81 -5.92
C LYS A 65 12.42 -7.27 -5.81
N GLU A 66 11.23 -7.51 -5.26
CA GLU A 66 10.67 -8.86 -5.12
C GLU A 66 10.55 -9.58 -6.48
N PHE A 67 10.16 -8.86 -7.53
CA PHE A 67 10.03 -9.40 -8.88
C PHE A 67 11.39 -9.80 -9.49
N LEU A 68 12.43 -8.98 -9.30
CA LEU A 68 13.77 -9.25 -9.81
C LEU A 68 14.51 -10.33 -9.02
N GLU A 69 14.23 -10.47 -7.71
CA GLU A 69 14.81 -11.52 -6.86
C GLU A 69 14.13 -12.87 -7.02
N ALA A 70 12.86 -12.90 -7.44
CA ALA A 70 12.11 -14.13 -7.72
C ALA A 70 12.28 -14.63 -9.18
N GLY A 71 12.98 -13.87 -10.02
CA GLY A 71 13.32 -14.22 -11.41
C GLY A 71 14.55 -15.10 -11.55
#